data_AF-A0A7H9E5P2-F1
#
_entry.id   AF-A0A7H9E5P2-F1
#
_cell.length_a   1.000
_cell.length_b   1.000
_cell.length_c   1.000
_cell.angle_alpha   90.00
_cell.angle_beta   90.00
_cell.angle_gamma   90.00
#
_symmetry.space_group_name_H-M   'P 1'
#
loop_
_entity.id
_entity.type
_entity.pdbx_description
1 polymer ?
#
loop_
_entity_poly.entity_id
_entity_poly.type
_entity_poly.pdbx_seq_one_letter_code
_entity_poly.pdbx_strand_id
1 'polypeptide(L)'
;MAQDNTTKQGELLSTFNDNSSKRTPIQSALTRPLIEAVGKCFLLLSGTTEEVQDSNDETKTIPRAVYEVRVISSNTRLPIGTVLTVKVKGSTSVITNDENKKLLLGLAKNKVVAFDDLSHWNFNGNEGLSASGMRVLEVSPQEAMNL
;
A
#
# COMPACT_ATOMS: atom_id res chain seq x y z
N MET A 1 9.62 -34.28 -39.36
CA MET A 1 8.18 -34.10 -39.04
C MET A 1 8.14 -33.42 -37.69
N ALA A 2 7.72 -32.14 -37.64
CA ALA A 2 7.62 -31.38 -36.41
C ALA A 2 6.41 -31.87 -35.62
N GLN A 3 6.61 -32.21 -34.34
CA GLN A 3 5.50 -32.59 -33.45
C GLN A 3 4.73 -31.31 -33.09
N ASP A 4 3.44 -31.27 -33.44
CA ASP A 4 2.55 -30.19 -33.05
C ASP A 4 2.41 -30.15 -31.52
N ASN A 5 2.76 -29.00 -30.95
CA ASN A 5 2.73 -28.74 -29.51
C ASN A 5 1.31 -28.37 -29.08
N THR A 6 0.40 -29.34 -29.07
CA THR A 6 -1.00 -29.14 -28.65
C THR A 6 -1.47 -30.22 -27.67
N THR A 7 -2.38 -29.86 -26.76
CA THR A 7 -3.04 -30.83 -25.86
C THR A 7 -4.02 -31.74 -26.63
N LYS A 8 -4.50 -32.82 -26.00
CA LYS A 8 -5.47 -33.78 -26.61
C LYS A 8 -6.81 -33.13 -27.02
N GLN A 9 -7.06 -31.89 -26.61
CA GLN A 9 -8.25 -31.09 -26.92
C GLN A 9 -7.96 -29.99 -27.95
N GLY A 10 -6.74 -29.92 -28.51
CA GLY A 10 -6.37 -29.01 -29.60
C GLY A 10 -5.81 -27.64 -29.17
N GLU A 11 -5.55 -27.42 -27.87
CA GLU A 11 -4.98 -26.16 -27.39
C GLU A 11 -3.46 -26.12 -27.56
N LEU A 12 -2.93 -25.01 -28.10
CA LEU A 12 -1.48 -24.76 -28.25
C LEU A 12 -0.78 -24.67 -26.89
N LEU A 13 0.26 -25.48 -26.69
CA LEU A 13 1.14 -25.45 -25.53
C LEU A 13 1.97 -24.15 -25.57
N SER A 14 1.46 -23.09 -24.96
CA SER A 14 2.22 -21.85 -24.72
C SER A 14 3.22 -22.06 -23.57
N THR A 15 4.47 -21.64 -23.77
CA THR A 15 5.52 -21.63 -22.75
C THR A 15 5.46 -20.42 -21.81
N PHE A 16 4.48 -19.53 -21.96
CA PHE A 16 4.20 -18.49 -20.96
C PHE A 16 3.35 -19.09 -19.84
N ASN A 17 3.98 -19.99 -19.07
CA ASN A 17 3.43 -20.48 -17.82
C ASN A 17 3.96 -19.57 -16.70
N ASP A 18 3.07 -18.95 -15.94
CA ASP A 18 3.38 -18.15 -14.76
C ASP A 18 4.40 -18.89 -13.89
N ASN A 19 5.65 -18.43 -13.92
CA ASN A 19 6.80 -19.15 -13.39
C ASN A 19 6.86 -18.99 -11.86
N SER A 20 5.91 -19.61 -11.16
CA SER A 20 6.01 -19.87 -9.73
C SER A 20 6.83 -21.15 -9.55
N SER A 21 8.03 -21.03 -8.96
CA SER A 21 8.89 -22.19 -8.69
C SER A 21 8.15 -23.20 -7.82
N LYS A 22 7.86 -24.40 -8.36
CA LYS A 22 7.24 -25.51 -7.61
C LYS A 22 8.13 -26.05 -6.48
N ARG A 23 9.42 -25.70 -6.46
CA ARG A 23 10.38 -26.13 -5.43
C ARG A 23 10.54 -25.13 -4.29
N THR A 24 10.25 -23.85 -4.53
CA THR A 24 10.32 -22.77 -3.51
C THR A 24 9.12 -21.80 -3.61
N PRO A 25 7.87 -22.30 -3.59
CA PRO A 25 6.67 -21.47 -3.81
C PRO A 25 6.49 -20.41 -2.72
N ILE A 26 7.00 -20.69 -1.52
CA ILE A 26 6.92 -19.80 -0.36
C ILE A 26 7.85 -18.58 -0.52
N GLN A 27 9.06 -18.75 -1.03
CA GLN A 27 10.00 -17.65 -1.29
C GLN A 27 9.46 -16.69 -2.37
N SER A 28 8.91 -17.23 -3.46
CA SER A 28 8.29 -16.41 -4.53
C SER A 28 7.05 -15.64 -4.09
N ALA A 29 6.33 -16.13 -3.07
CA ALA A 29 5.22 -15.41 -2.44
C ALA A 29 5.72 -14.31 -1.49
N LEU A 30 6.84 -14.56 -0.80
CA LEU A 30 7.48 -13.62 0.15
C LEU A 30 8.24 -12.45 -0.51
N THR A 31 8.52 -12.52 -1.82
CA THR A 31 9.40 -11.56 -2.51
C THR A 31 8.71 -10.66 -3.53
N ARG A 32 7.37 -10.70 -3.67
CA ARG A 32 6.70 -9.77 -4.59
C ARG A 32 6.74 -8.36 -4.01
N PRO A 33 7.11 -7.34 -4.81
CA PRO A 33 7.25 -6.00 -4.29
C PRO A 33 5.89 -5.54 -3.74
N LEU A 34 5.89 -5.04 -2.50
CA LEU A 34 4.72 -4.60 -1.74
C LEU A 34 3.77 -3.73 -2.58
N ILE A 35 4.33 -2.97 -3.50
CA ILE A 35 3.64 -2.12 -4.48
C ILE A 35 2.63 -2.87 -5.37
N GLU A 36 2.87 -4.14 -5.72
CA GLU A 36 1.92 -4.98 -6.46
C GLU A 36 0.74 -5.40 -5.57
N ALA A 37 0.96 -5.47 -4.26
CA ALA A 37 -0.07 -5.88 -3.32
C ALA A 37 -1.01 -4.72 -2.98
N VAL A 38 -0.44 -3.54 -2.72
CA VAL A 38 -1.20 -2.39 -2.16
C VAL A 38 -1.34 -1.20 -3.11
N GLY A 39 -0.56 -1.15 -4.19
CA GLY A 39 -0.52 -0.04 -5.14
C GLY A 39 0.49 1.05 -4.78
N LYS A 40 0.54 2.10 -5.60
CA LYS A 40 1.44 3.26 -5.42
C LYS A 40 0.78 4.46 -4.75
N CYS A 41 -0.52 4.62 -5.01
CA CYS A 41 -1.30 5.77 -4.61
C CYS A 41 -2.52 5.32 -3.81
N PHE A 42 -2.92 6.15 -2.87
CA PHE A 42 -4.03 5.88 -1.97
C PHE A 42 -4.93 7.10 -1.82
N LEU A 43 -6.19 6.88 -1.51
CA LEU A 43 -7.08 7.95 -1.06
C LEU A 43 -6.87 8.18 0.43
N LEU A 44 -6.56 9.40 0.83
CA LEU A 44 -6.41 9.76 2.23
C LEU A 44 -7.78 9.87 2.91
N LEU A 45 -7.96 9.18 4.03
CA LEU A 45 -9.18 9.24 4.84
C LEU A 45 -8.98 10.11 6.08
N SER A 46 -7.88 9.92 6.78
CA SER A 46 -7.55 10.66 8.01
C SER A 46 -6.04 10.66 8.27
N GLY A 47 -5.58 11.58 9.14
CA GLY A 47 -4.20 11.63 9.62
C GLY A 47 -4.07 12.23 11.01
N THR A 48 -3.30 11.59 11.89
CA THR A 48 -3.03 12.06 13.25
C THR A 48 -1.54 11.98 13.59
N THR A 49 -1.11 12.71 14.62
CA THR A 49 0.25 12.61 15.17
C THR A 49 0.19 11.90 16.52
N GLU A 50 1.01 10.87 16.69
CA GLU A 50 1.25 10.20 17.96
C GLU A 50 2.66 10.54 18.46
N GLU A 51 2.86 10.58 19.77
CA GLU A 51 4.19 10.60 20.38
C GLU A 51 4.58 9.16 20.74
N VAL A 52 5.75 8.72 20.28
CA VAL A 52 6.28 7.39 20.58
C VAL A 52 7.67 7.49 21.16
N GLN A 53 8.02 6.56 22.05
CA GLN A 53 9.36 6.50 22.63
C GLN A 53 10.41 6.27 21.54
N ASP A 54 11.52 7.00 21.61
CA ASP A 54 12.64 6.77 20.70
C ASP A 54 13.28 5.41 21.00
N SER A 55 13.50 4.64 19.95
CA SER A 55 14.14 3.33 20.05
C SER A 55 15.63 3.42 20.40
N ASN A 56 16.24 4.60 20.19
CA ASN A 56 17.65 4.86 20.49
C ASN A 56 17.87 5.58 21.83
N ASP A 57 16.83 6.18 22.39
CA ASP A 57 16.90 6.96 23.62
C ASP A 57 15.57 6.88 24.38
N GLU A 58 15.53 6.00 25.38
CA GLU A 58 14.32 5.73 26.16
C GLU A 58 13.78 6.96 26.91
N THR A 59 14.57 8.02 27.04
CA THR A 59 14.17 9.27 27.71
C THR A 59 13.48 10.26 26.78
N LYS A 60 13.46 9.99 25.47
CA LYS A 60 12.90 10.88 24.45
C LYS A 60 11.67 10.27 23.80
N THR A 61 10.76 11.16 23.40
CA THR A 61 9.70 10.84 22.45
C THR A 61 10.00 11.49 21.10
N ILE A 62 9.53 10.83 20.06
CA ILE A 62 9.55 11.32 18.69
C ILE A 62 8.12 11.29 18.14
N PRO A 63 7.77 12.24 17.26
CA PRO A 63 6.48 12.23 16.61
C PRO A 63 6.40 11.07 15.60
N ARG A 64 5.21 10.53 15.45
CA ARG A 64 4.85 9.55 14.42
C ARG A 64 3.52 9.93 13.80
N ALA A 65 3.52 10.22 12.50
CA ALA A 65 2.30 10.43 11.76
C ALA A 65 1.63 9.08 11.49
N VAL A 66 0.32 9.01 11.67
CA VAL A 66 -0.49 7.83 11.42
C VAL A 66 -1.61 8.23 10.47
N TYR A 67 -1.67 7.57 9.31
CA TYR A 67 -2.64 7.85 8.27
C TYR A 67 -3.52 6.64 8.03
N GLU A 68 -4.82 6.85 7.93
CA GLU A 68 -5.74 5.89 7.36
C GLU A 68 -5.94 6.21 5.89
N VAL A 69 -5.70 5.23 5.04
CA VAL A 69 -5.76 5.39 3.60
C VAL A 69 -6.54 4.25 2.97
N ARG A 70 -7.13 4.50 1.81
CA ARG A 70 -7.90 3.52 1.05
C ARG A 70 -7.17 3.17 -0.24
N VAL A 71 -7.07 1.87 -0.51
CA VAL A 71 -6.59 1.35 -1.79
C VAL A 71 -7.56 1.77 -2.88
N ILE A 72 -7.04 2.44 -3.92
CA ILE A 72 -7.82 2.93 -5.07
C ILE A 72 -7.42 2.28 -6.39
N SER A 73 -6.24 1.67 -6.47
CA SER A 73 -5.82 1.01 -7.70
C SER A 73 -6.63 -0.25 -7.95
N SER A 74 -7.07 -0.45 -9.20
CA SER A 74 -7.76 -1.68 -9.62
C SER A 74 -6.81 -2.83 -9.95
N ASN A 75 -5.52 -2.52 -10.10
CA ASN A 75 -4.51 -3.46 -10.59
C ASN A 75 -3.61 -3.97 -9.45
N THR A 76 -4.20 -4.12 -8.27
CA THR A 76 -3.52 -4.61 -7.06
C THR A 76 -4.17 -5.88 -6.54
N ARG A 77 -3.44 -6.62 -5.71
CA ARG A 77 -4.00 -7.82 -5.07
C ARG A 77 -5.03 -7.49 -3.99
N LEU A 78 -4.83 -6.39 -3.26
CA LEU A 78 -5.84 -5.92 -2.33
C LEU A 78 -7.04 -5.36 -3.10
N PRO A 79 -8.28 -5.68 -2.67
CA PRO A 79 -9.47 -5.09 -3.24
C PRO A 79 -9.45 -3.56 -3.16
N ILE A 80 -10.00 -2.91 -4.19
CA ILE A 80 -10.34 -1.50 -4.10
C ILE A 80 -11.24 -1.27 -2.89
N GLY A 81 -10.97 -0.22 -2.14
CA GLY A 81 -11.74 0.11 -0.94
C GLY A 81 -11.15 -0.42 0.35
N THR A 82 -10.18 -1.35 0.30
CA THR A 82 -9.46 -1.80 1.49
C THR A 82 -8.81 -0.61 2.20
N VAL A 83 -9.07 -0.48 3.50
CA VAL A 83 -8.50 0.55 4.36
C VAL A 83 -7.24 0.02 5.03
N LEU A 84 -6.17 0.80 4.97
CA LEU A 84 -4.86 0.49 5.51
C LEU A 84 -4.40 1.59 6.46
N THR A 85 -3.64 1.22 7.48
CA THR A 85 -2.93 2.17 8.34
C THR A 85 -1.47 2.30 7.88
N VAL A 86 -1.02 3.52 7.64
CA VAL A 86 0.38 3.83 7.28
C VAL A 86 0.99 4.71 8.36
N LYS A 87 2.16 4.31 8.88
CA LYS A 87 2.89 5.03 9.92
C LYS A 87 4.16 5.64 9.36
N VAL A 88 4.42 6.92 9.65
CA VAL A 88 5.63 7.63 9.25
C VAL A 88 6.37 8.08 10.51
N LYS A 89 7.50 7.42 10.80
CA LYS A 89 8.31 7.68 12.01
C LYS A 89 9.04 9.02 11.88
N GLY A 90 9.14 9.77 12.97
CA GLY A 90 9.86 11.05 13.01
C GLY A 90 9.16 12.19 12.28
N SER A 91 7.89 12.03 11.92
CA SER A 91 7.11 13.02 11.18
C SER A 91 5.82 13.35 11.91
N THR A 92 5.36 14.59 11.79
CA THR A 92 4.02 15.00 12.21
C THR A 92 3.03 14.81 11.06
N SER A 93 1.75 14.60 11.39
CA SER A 93 0.70 14.57 10.38
C SER A 93 0.64 15.90 9.63
N VAL A 94 0.58 15.84 8.30
CA VAL A 94 0.32 17.02 7.45
C VAL A 94 -1.17 17.38 7.41
N ILE A 95 -2.03 16.56 8.03
CA ILE A 95 -3.47 16.77 8.12
C ILE A 95 -3.83 17.24 9.51
N THR A 96 -4.53 18.37 9.58
CA THR A 96 -5.04 18.94 10.83
C THR A 96 -6.35 18.30 11.27
N ASN A 97 -6.71 18.45 12.55
CA ASN A 97 -7.98 17.94 13.09
C ASN A 97 -9.20 18.53 12.38
N ASP A 98 -9.16 19.80 11.97
CA ASP A 98 -10.28 20.41 11.25
C ASP A 98 -10.37 19.92 9.80
N GLU A 99 -9.24 19.60 9.15
CA GLU A 99 -9.26 18.91 7.86
C GLU A 99 -9.81 17.49 7.98
N ASN A 100 -9.43 16.73 9.02
CA ASN A 100 -10.02 15.41 9.28
C ASN A 100 -11.55 15.49 9.38
N LYS A 101 -12.10 16.47 10.12
CA LYS A 101 -13.55 16.69 10.21
C LYS A 101 -14.16 17.00 8.84
N LYS A 102 -13.52 17.86 8.05
CA LYS A 102 -14.01 18.21 6.71
C LYS A 102 -13.97 17.02 5.76
N LEU A 103 -12.93 16.19 5.82
CA LEU A 103 -12.83 14.94 5.03
C LEU A 103 -13.92 13.96 5.43
N LEU A 104 -14.11 13.73 6.74
CA LEU A 104 -15.15 12.84 7.27
C LEU A 104 -16.56 13.26 6.84
N LEU A 105 -16.85 14.57 6.84
CA LEU A 105 -18.16 15.12 6.46
C LEU A 105 -18.32 15.33 4.94
N GLY A 106 -17.31 15.01 4.12
CA GLY A 106 -17.34 15.24 2.67
C GLY A 106 -17.32 16.73 2.28
N LEU A 107 -16.91 17.61 3.19
CA LEU A 107 -16.80 19.06 2.97
C LEU A 107 -15.45 19.47 2.37
N ALA A 108 -14.47 18.57 2.37
CA ALA A 108 -13.20 18.74 1.69
C ALA A 108 -13.09 17.80 0.48
N LYS A 109 -12.34 18.24 -0.54
CA LYS A 109 -11.99 17.36 -1.66
C LYS A 109 -11.13 16.21 -1.14
N ASN A 110 -11.40 15.01 -1.66
CA ASN A 110 -10.55 13.85 -1.40
C ASN A 110 -9.12 14.12 -1.86
N LYS A 111 -8.15 13.75 -1.03
CA LYS A 111 -6.72 13.89 -1.34
C LYS A 111 -6.15 12.54 -1.75
N VAL A 112 -5.41 12.50 -2.85
CA VAL A 112 -4.61 11.33 -3.23
C VAL A 112 -3.21 11.48 -2.63
N VAL A 113 -2.67 10.41 -2.07
CA VAL A 113 -1.34 10.40 -1.45
C VAL A 113 -0.50 9.25 -1.96
N ALA A 114 0.82 9.45 -1.97
CA ALA A 114 1.83 8.42 -2.15
C ALA A 114 2.80 8.45 -0.97
N PHE A 115 3.40 7.30 -0.69
CA PHE A 115 4.35 7.13 0.41
C PHE A 115 5.70 6.66 -0.12
N ASP A 116 6.76 7.10 0.55
CA ASP A 116 8.12 6.74 0.21
C ASP A 116 8.59 5.57 1.09
N ASP A 117 9.36 4.65 0.50
CA ASP A 117 9.94 3.46 1.16
C ASP A 117 8.94 2.62 1.97
N LEU A 118 7.79 2.28 1.37
CA LEU A 118 6.78 1.46 2.02
C LEU A 118 7.34 0.10 2.44
N SER A 119 7.05 -0.26 3.69
CA SER A 119 7.37 -1.56 4.29
C SER A 119 6.17 -2.07 5.08
N HIS A 120 5.99 -3.39 5.11
CA HIS A 120 4.92 -4.02 5.86
C HIS A 120 5.39 -4.34 7.28
N TRP A 121 4.54 -4.10 8.27
CA TRP A 121 4.72 -4.58 9.64
C TRP A 121 3.50 -5.38 10.08
N ASN A 122 3.77 -6.40 10.89
CA ASN A 122 2.75 -7.17 11.58
C ASN A 122 3.21 -7.32 13.04
N PHE A 123 2.36 -6.92 13.98
CA PHE A 123 2.66 -6.98 15.41
C PHE A 123 1.38 -7.18 16.23
N ASN A 124 1.39 -8.18 17.11
CA ASN A 124 0.27 -8.51 18.01
C ASN A 124 -1.08 -8.63 17.30
N GLY A 125 -1.10 -9.27 16.13
CA GLY A 125 -2.33 -9.47 15.34
C GLY A 125 -2.83 -8.21 14.61
N ASN A 126 -2.13 -7.08 14.74
CA ASN A 126 -2.35 -5.91 13.91
C ASN A 126 -1.33 -5.88 12.77
N GLU A 127 -1.76 -5.39 11.63
CA GLU A 127 -0.88 -5.18 10.48
C GLU A 127 -1.04 -3.77 9.93
N GLY A 128 -0.04 -3.34 9.19
CA GLY A 128 -0.09 -2.07 8.49
C GLY A 128 1.21 -1.80 7.75
N LEU A 129 1.37 -0.56 7.32
CA LEU A 129 2.52 -0.11 6.57
C LEU A 129 3.34 0.89 7.37
N SER A 130 4.64 0.90 7.15
CA SER A 130 5.57 1.94 7.56
C SER A 130 6.14 2.62 6.32
N ALA A 131 6.40 3.92 6.41
CA ALA A 131 6.98 4.72 5.33
C ALA A 131 8.00 5.72 5.90
N SER A 132 8.89 6.20 5.03
CA SER A 132 9.87 7.25 5.34
C SER A 132 9.29 8.66 5.15
N GLY A 133 8.25 8.81 4.31
CA GLY A 133 7.60 10.07 4.00
C GLY A 133 6.24 9.90 3.33
N MET A 134 5.52 11.02 3.18
CA MET A 134 4.25 11.08 2.46
C MET A 134 4.22 12.32 1.55
N ARG A 135 3.64 12.16 0.36
CA ARG A 135 3.38 13.24 -0.60
C ARG A 135 1.91 13.29 -0.95
N VAL A 136 1.31 14.46 -0.84
CA VAL A 136 -0.03 14.73 -1.39
C VAL A 136 0.14 15.00 -2.89
N LEU A 137 -0.63 14.30 -3.71
CA LEU A 137 -0.55 14.40 -5.16
C LEU A 137 -1.66 15.30 -5.70
N GLU A 138 -1.32 16.17 -6.65
CA GLU A 138 -2.28 16.99 -7.39
C GLU A 138 -2.91 16.21 -8.55
N VAL A 139 -3.52 15.07 -8.24
CA VAL A 139 -4.22 14.21 -9.20
C VAL A 139 -5.62 13.87 -8.67
N SER A 140 -6.56 13.65 -9.58
CA SER A 140 -7.87 13.15 -9.20
C SER A 140 -7.81 11.68 -8.76
N PRO A 141 -8.74 11.22 -7.91
CA PRO A 141 -8.83 9.80 -7.58
C PRO A 141 -8.94 8.91 -8.82
N GLN A 142 -9.70 9.34 -9.84
CA GLN A 142 -9.90 8.58 -11.09
C GLN A 142 -8.61 8.40 -11.89
N GLU A 143 -7.79 9.45 -12.00
CA GLU A 143 -6.48 9.36 -12.65
C GLU A 143 -5.56 8.42 -11.87
N ALA A 144 -5.58 8.49 -10.54
CA ALA A 144 -4.72 7.69 -9.67
C ALA A 144 -5.07 6.18 -9.64
N MET A 145 -6.28 5.78 -10.03
CA MET A 145 -6.67 4.36 -10.09
C MET A 145 -5.80 3.54 -11.07
N ASN A 146 -5.22 4.21 -12.07
CA ASN A 146 -4.49 3.58 -13.18
C ASN A 146 -2.95 3.75 -13.11
N LEU A 147 -2.41 4.35 -12.04
CA LEU A 147 -0.97 4.57 -11.81
C LEU A 147 -0.29 3.39 -11.09
#